data_AF-A0A6L6CR56-F1
#
_entry.id   AF-A0A6L6CR56-F1
#
_cell.length_a   1.000
_cell.length_b   1.000
_cell.length_c   1.000
_cell.angle_alpha   90.00
_cell.angle_beta   90.00
_cell.angle_gamma   90.00
#
_symmetry.space_group_name_H-M   'P 1'
#
loop_
_entity.id
_entity.type
_entity.pdbx_description
1 polymer ?
#
loop_
_entity_poly.entity_id
_entity_poly.type
_entity_poly.pdbx_seq_one_letter_code
_entity_poly.pdbx_strand_id
1 'polypeptide(L)'
;MSNVNLSGTGPGEVRLPAAPPDLQSQLDRALAQPDSARREAVAKVVAANPRYLDGWAWLGALGRDSLESYMAFRIGYHRGLDTLRANGWKGSG
;
A
#
# COMPACT_ATOMS: atom_id res chain seq x y z
N MET A 1 -19.06 -35.52 -17.15
CA MET A 1 -17.85 -34.69 -17.00
C MET A 1 -18.21 -33.29 -17.45
N SER A 2 -18.29 -32.34 -16.53
CA SER A 2 -18.72 -30.97 -16.85
C SER A 2 -17.53 -30.20 -17.43
N ASN A 3 -17.65 -29.76 -18.68
CA ASN A 3 -16.64 -28.91 -19.32
C ASN A 3 -16.63 -27.53 -18.65
N VAL A 4 -15.47 -27.17 -18.09
CA VAL A 4 -15.22 -25.80 -17.61
C VAL A 4 -14.79 -24.97 -18.83
N ASN A 5 -15.68 -24.11 -19.30
CA ASN A 5 -15.35 -23.10 -20.31
C ASN A 5 -14.66 -21.92 -19.61
N LEU A 6 -13.35 -21.79 -19.76
CA LEU A 6 -12.59 -20.59 -19.40
C LEU A 6 -12.73 -19.58 -20.54
N SER A 7 -13.85 -18.86 -20.60
CA SER A 7 -13.93 -17.68 -21.48
C SER A 7 -12.91 -16.65 -21.00
N GLY A 8 -11.92 -16.34 -21.84
CA GLY A 8 -10.74 -15.49 -21.54
C GLY A 8 -11.02 -14.02 -21.22
N THR A 9 -12.23 -13.66 -20.83
CA THR A 9 -12.54 -12.39 -20.18
C THR A 9 -12.50 -12.60 -18.68
N GLY A 10 -11.28 -12.64 -18.13
CA GLY A 10 -11.08 -12.43 -16.70
C GLY A 10 -11.66 -11.07 -16.28
N PRO A 11 -11.95 -10.85 -14.99
CA PRO A 11 -12.40 -9.55 -14.52
C PRO A 11 -11.42 -8.47 -14.99
N GLY A 12 -11.96 -7.35 -15.49
CA GLY A 12 -11.15 -6.26 -16.04
C GLY A 12 -10.07 -5.80 -15.06
N GLU A 13 -8.94 -5.31 -15.59
CA GLU A 13 -7.83 -4.80 -14.79
C GLU A 13 -8.33 -3.66 -13.88
N VAL A 14 -8.34 -3.87 -12.57
CA VAL A 14 -8.64 -2.83 -11.58
C VAL A 14 -7.32 -2.21 -11.15
N ARG A 15 -7.10 -0.95 -11.55
CA ARG A 15 -5.93 -0.17 -11.13
C ARG A 15 -6.24 0.59 -9.86
N LEU A 16 -5.25 0.70 -8.99
CA LEU A 16 -5.34 1.59 -7.83
C LEU A 16 -5.40 3.04 -8.31
N PRO A 17 -6.23 3.89 -7.67
CA PRO A 17 -6.21 5.32 -7.93
C PRO A 17 -4.84 5.89 -7.57
N ALA A 18 -4.40 6.89 -8.34
CA ALA A 18 -3.18 7.62 -8.02
C ALA A 18 -3.30 8.29 -6.64
N ALA A 19 -2.21 8.28 -5.87
CA ALA A 19 -2.18 9.01 -4.62
C ALA A 19 -2.25 10.53 -4.89
N PRO A 20 -2.94 11.30 -4.02
CA PRO A 20 -2.89 12.75 -4.06
C PRO A 20 -1.44 13.30 -4.04
N PRO A 21 -1.08 14.28 -4.88
CA PRO A 21 0.30 14.79 -4.99
C PRO A 21 0.86 15.38 -3.69
N ASP A 22 0.00 15.89 -2.81
CA ASP A 22 0.37 16.42 -1.51
C ASP A 22 0.86 15.31 -0.56
N LEU A 23 0.29 14.11 -0.63
CA LEU A 23 0.75 12.94 0.13
C LEU A 23 2.13 12.49 -0.33
N GLN A 24 2.35 12.45 -1.65
CA GLN A 24 3.67 12.15 -2.21
C GLN A 24 4.69 13.18 -1.72
N SER A 25 4.36 14.48 -1.79
CA SER A 25 5.24 15.56 -1.32
C SER A 25 5.51 15.49 0.19
N GLN A 26 4.57 15.01 1.00
CA GLN A 26 4.77 14.76 2.43
C GLN A 26 5.74 13.60 2.68
N LEU A 27 5.58 12.50 1.92
CA LEU A 27 6.46 11.35 2.00
C LEU A 27 7.88 11.68 1.55
N ASP A 28 8.04 12.41 0.45
CA ASP A 28 9.37 12.82 -0.05
C ASP A 28 10.13 13.63 1.00
N ARG A 29 9.45 14.57 1.68
CA ARG A 29 10.01 15.34 2.80
C ARG A 29 10.38 14.46 4.00
N ALA A 30 9.60 13.41 4.27
CA ALA A 30 9.90 12.47 5.33
C ALA A 30 11.12 11.58 4.98
N LEU A 31 11.23 11.14 3.73
CA LEU A 31 12.34 10.33 3.23
C LEU A 31 13.65 11.12 3.14
N ALA A 32 13.57 12.42 2.89
CA ALA A 32 14.72 13.33 2.90
C ALA A 32 15.33 13.57 4.29
N GLN A 33 14.69 13.12 5.38
CA GLN A 33 15.24 13.24 6.72
C GLN A 33 16.51 12.38 6.90
N PRO A 34 17.39 12.74 7.86
CA PRO A 34 18.51 11.90 8.26
C PRO A 34 18.06 10.50 8.69
N ASP A 35 18.92 9.49 8.53
CA ASP A 35 18.62 8.09 8.86
C ASP A 35 18.02 7.91 10.27
N SER A 36 18.53 8.67 11.25
CA SER A 36 18.06 8.64 12.64
C SER A 36 16.62 9.13 12.83
N ALA A 37 16.08 9.94 11.93
CA ALA A 37 14.74 10.55 12.03
C ALA A 37 13.77 10.09 10.92
N ARG A 38 14.29 9.53 9.82
CA ARG A 38 13.50 9.16 8.62
C ARG A 38 12.33 8.26 8.93
N ARG A 39 12.55 7.19 9.70
CA ARG A 39 11.49 6.25 10.06
C ARG A 39 10.36 6.95 10.81
N GLU A 40 10.68 7.78 11.80
CA GLU A 40 9.67 8.48 12.59
C GLU A 40 8.89 9.50 11.74
N ALA A 41 9.56 10.19 10.82
CA ALA A 41 8.90 11.08 9.87
C ALA A 41 7.92 10.33 8.96
N VAL A 42 8.32 9.17 8.41
CA VAL A 42 7.42 8.32 7.61
C VAL A 42 6.25 7.79 8.44
N ALA A 43 6.50 7.38 9.69
CA ALA A 43 5.44 6.96 10.61
C ALA A 43 4.41 8.09 10.87
N LYS A 44 4.83 9.35 10.96
CA LYS A 44 3.92 10.50 11.07
C LYS A 44 3.05 10.69 9.82
N VAL A 45 3.63 10.51 8.63
CA VAL A 45 2.86 10.55 7.36
C VAL A 45 1.81 9.44 7.34
N VAL A 46 2.17 8.22 7.72
CA VAL A 46 1.25 7.06 7.79
C VAL A 46 0.17 7.28 8.84
N ALA A 47 0.51 7.76 10.03
CA ALA A 47 -0.43 8.02 11.11
C ALA A 47 -1.49 9.07 10.72
N ALA A 48 -1.07 10.13 10.01
CA ALA A 48 -1.98 11.15 9.49
C ALA A 48 -2.80 10.65 8.29
N ASN A 49 -2.25 9.71 7.49
CA ASN A 49 -2.84 9.26 6.24
C ASN A 49 -2.86 7.73 6.14
N PRO A 50 -3.66 7.02 6.96
CA PRO A 50 -3.59 5.56 7.09
C PRO A 50 -4.03 4.78 5.86
N ARG A 51 -4.64 5.45 4.87
CA ARG A 51 -5.03 4.86 3.57
C ARG A 51 -3.93 5.00 2.51
N TYR A 52 -2.85 5.73 2.78
CA TYR A 52 -1.79 5.96 1.81
C TYR A 52 -0.82 4.77 1.77
N LEU A 53 -0.83 4.06 0.64
CA LEU A 53 -0.14 2.77 0.49
C LEU A 53 1.39 2.91 0.47
N ASP A 54 1.93 3.92 -0.21
CA ASP A 54 3.39 4.09 -0.30
C ASP A 54 4.00 4.42 1.06
N GLY A 55 3.27 5.14 1.92
CA GLY A 55 3.67 5.37 3.30
C GLY A 55 3.87 4.07 4.07
N TRP A 56 2.94 3.11 3.94
CA TRP A 56 3.06 1.78 4.56
C TRP A 56 4.23 0.98 3.98
N ALA A 57 4.44 1.04 2.67
CA ALA A 57 5.56 0.37 2.00
C ALA A 57 6.91 0.89 2.53
N TRP A 58 7.08 2.21 2.61
CA TRP A 58 8.30 2.81 3.16
C TRP A 58 8.47 2.57 4.66
N LEU A 59 7.39 2.57 5.44
CA LEU A 59 7.46 2.23 6.86
C LEU A 59 7.95 0.79 7.07
N GLY A 60 7.51 -0.14 6.20
CA GLY A 60 8.02 -1.52 6.21
C GLY A 60 9.50 -1.61 5.83
N ALA A 61 9.92 -0.89 4.80
CA ALA A 61 11.32 -0.84 4.39
C ALA A 61 12.26 -0.22 5.44
N LEU A 62 11.73 0.70 6.26
CA LEU A 62 12.45 1.38 7.35
C LEU A 62 12.23 0.72 8.73
N GLY A 63 11.63 -0.47 8.77
CA GLY A 63 11.36 -1.18 10.03
C GLY A 63 12.63 -1.43 10.84
N ARG A 64 12.52 -1.37 12.16
CA ARG A 64 13.66 -1.59 13.08
C ARG A 64 14.07 -3.06 13.17
N ASP A 65 13.12 -3.95 12.88
CA ASP A 65 13.30 -5.40 12.88
C ASP A 65 12.31 -6.05 11.89
N SER A 66 12.47 -7.35 11.68
CA SER A 66 11.67 -8.12 10.73
C SER A 66 10.18 -8.16 11.09
N LEU A 67 9.84 -8.17 12.39
CA LEU A 67 8.46 -8.21 12.84
C LEU A 67 7.76 -6.89 12.54
N GLU A 68 8.43 -5.77 12.81
CA GLU A 68 7.91 -4.45 12.51
C GLU A 68 7.74 -4.23 11.00
N SER A 69 8.77 -4.56 10.21
CA SER A 69 8.68 -4.51 8.74
C SER A 69 7.51 -5.33 8.24
N TYR A 70 7.37 -6.58 8.71
CA TYR A 70 6.27 -7.46 8.35
C TYR A 70 4.91 -6.86 8.71
N MET A 71 4.73 -6.31 9.90
CA MET A 71 3.47 -5.69 10.32
C MET A 71 3.10 -4.51 9.42
N ALA A 72 4.05 -3.63 9.10
CA ALA A 72 3.81 -2.49 8.22
C ALA A 72 3.43 -2.94 6.79
N PHE A 73 4.16 -3.90 6.20
CA PHE A 73 3.82 -4.47 4.90
C PHE A 73 2.46 -5.18 4.92
N ARG A 74 2.14 -5.92 5.98
CA ARG A 74 0.87 -6.64 6.12
C ARG A 74 -0.31 -5.68 6.18
N ILE A 75 -0.16 -4.56 6.90
CA ILE A 75 -1.18 -3.52 6.94
C ILE A 75 -1.31 -2.87 5.56
N GLY A 76 -0.21 -2.46 4.93
CA GLY A 76 -0.22 -1.89 3.57
C GLY A 76 -0.92 -2.77 2.55
N TYR A 77 -0.64 -4.08 2.57
CA TYR A 77 -1.31 -5.07 1.73
C TYR A 77 -2.83 -5.07 1.92
N HIS A 78 -3.32 -5.12 3.17
CA HIS A 78 -4.76 -5.10 3.45
C HIS A 78 -5.41 -3.79 3.02
N ARG A 79 -4.76 -2.64 3.24
CA ARG A 79 -5.23 -1.34 2.74
C ARG A 79 -5.29 -1.29 1.22
N GLY A 80 -4.33 -1.92 0.55
CA GLY A 80 -4.34 -2.09 -0.91
C GLY A 80 -5.55 -2.91 -1.37
N LEU A 81 -5.81 -4.05 -0.72
CA LEU A 81 -6.99 -4.88 -1.01
C LEU A 81 -8.31 -4.13 -0.75
N ASP A 82 -8.39 -3.36 0.33
CA ASP A 82 -9.56 -2.52 0.63
C ASP A 82 -9.79 -1.50 -0.49
N THR A 83 -8.71 -0.89 -0.98
CA THR A 83 -8.77 0.08 -2.08
C THR A 83 -9.19 -0.60 -3.39
N LEU A 84 -8.66 -1.77 -3.71
CA LEU A 84 -9.08 -2.54 -4.89
C LEU A 84 -10.56 -2.90 -4.82
N ARG A 85 -11.03 -3.41 -3.68
CA ARG A 85 -12.45 -3.76 -3.46
C ARG A 85 -13.36 -2.55 -3.63
N ALA A 86 -12.97 -1.40 -3.10
CA ALA A 86 -13.70 -0.15 -3.27
C ALA A 86 -13.76 0.32 -4.74
N ASN A 87 -12.82 -0.11 -5.59
CA ASN A 87 -12.76 0.22 -7.02
C ASN A 87 -13.24 -0.93 -7.92
N GLY A 88 -14.03 -1.88 -7.38
CA GLY A 88 -14.72 -2.90 -8.17
C GLY A 88 -13.98 -4.22 -8.33
N TRP A 89 -12.83 -4.42 -7.68
CA TRP A 89 -12.15 -5.72 -7.68
C TRP A 89 -12.93 -6.75 -6.84
N LYS A 90 -13.16 -7.93 -7.41
CA LYS A 90 -14.00 -8.99 -6.82
C LYS A 90 -13.23 -10.18 -6.25
N GLY A 91 -11.94 -10.03 -5.95
CA GLY A 91 -11.18 -11.07 -5.28
C GLY A 91 -10.53 -12.10 -6.20
N SER A 92 -10.34 -11.77 -7.48
CA SER A 92 -9.63 -12.63 -8.44
C SER A 92 -8.16 -12.19 -8.52
N GLY A 93 -7.26 -13.06 -8.07
CA GLY A 93 -5.81 -12.83 -8.05
C GLY A 93 -5.11 -14.03 -7.42
#